data_AF-A0A935IZ98-F1
#
_entry.id   AF-A0A935IZ98-F1
#
_cell.length_a   1.000
_cell.length_b   1.000
_cell.length_c   1.000
_cell.angle_alpha   90.00
_cell.angle_beta   90.00
_cell.angle_gamma   90.00
#
_symmetry.space_group_name_H-M   'P 1'
#
loop_
_entity.id
_entity.type
_entity.pdbx_description
1 polymer ?
#
loop_
_entity_poly.entity_id
_entity_poly.type
_entity_poly.pdbx_seq_one_letter_code
_entity_poly.pdbx_strand_id
1 'polypeptide(L)'
;MFTIIEFYNYYRESGMQFNGDENVIENNEIYKVSDELYTPFGCQMLNILGDHNIVRGNILSRLNSQADCSGILFEWDLADMNIVEGNHIFDVFSGINLQGGDNNLIQNNVIHANKNSTAEGWGIGIFSYDDMVGWPCDEENGPPQALLPA
;
A
#
# COMPACT_ATOMS: atom_id res chain seq x y z
N MET A 1 15.29 -14.72 -9.05
CA MET A 1 14.92 -13.91 -10.23
C MET A 1 14.43 -12.61 -9.66
N PHE A 2 15.12 -11.49 -9.89
CA PHE A 2 14.69 -10.18 -9.40
C PHE A 2 13.95 -9.50 -10.54
N THR A 3 12.68 -9.18 -10.31
CA THR A 3 11.88 -8.33 -11.20
C THR A 3 11.99 -6.91 -10.69
N ILE A 4 12.52 -6.00 -11.50
CA ILE A 4 12.43 -4.57 -11.25
C ILE A 4 11.14 -4.11 -11.96
N ILE A 5 10.20 -3.56 -11.21
CA ILE A 5 8.98 -2.95 -11.75
C ILE A 5 9.23 -1.44 -11.85
N GLU A 6 9.12 -0.89 -13.07
CA GLU A 6 9.17 0.55 -13.30
C GLU A 6 7.82 1.21 -13.00
N PHE A 7 7.87 2.39 -12.37
CA PHE A 7 6.69 3.17 -12.01
C PHE A 7 6.35 4.20 -13.08
N TYR A 8 5.10 4.23 -13.53
CA TYR A 8 4.53 5.36 -14.27
C TYR A 8 4.26 6.54 -13.32
N ASN A 9 4.29 7.77 -13.86
CA ASN A 9 4.30 9.03 -13.10
C ASN A 9 3.20 9.24 -12.03
N TYR A 10 2.11 8.47 -12.05
CA TYR A 10 1.03 8.52 -11.06
C TYR A 10 1.36 7.79 -9.75
N TYR A 11 2.22 6.76 -9.76
CA TYR A 11 2.39 5.83 -8.63
C TYR A 11 3.69 6.03 -7.84
N ARG A 12 4.32 7.22 -7.91
CA ARG A 12 5.59 7.52 -7.21
C ARG A 12 5.50 7.55 -5.68
N GLU A 13 4.31 7.37 -5.14
CA GLU A 13 4.00 7.34 -3.70
C GLU A 13 4.36 6.04 -3.00
N SER A 14 4.40 4.95 -3.78
CA SER A 14 4.61 3.61 -3.24
C SER A 14 6.05 3.16 -3.39
N GLY A 15 6.60 2.51 -2.36
CA GLY A 15 7.91 1.85 -2.44
C GLY A 15 7.93 0.73 -3.48
N MET A 16 6.81 -0.01 -3.58
CA MET A 16 6.51 -1.01 -4.61
C MET A 16 5.01 -0.96 -4.95
N GLN A 17 4.68 -0.89 -6.24
CA GLN A 17 3.30 -1.00 -6.75
C GLN A 17 3.14 -2.31 -7.51
N PHE A 18 2.07 -3.04 -7.20
CA PHE A 18 1.63 -4.20 -7.98
C PHE A 18 0.20 -3.99 -8.44
N ASN A 19 0.01 -3.94 -9.76
CA ASN A 19 -1.31 -3.83 -10.37
C ASN A 19 -1.65 -5.16 -11.06
N GLY A 20 -2.88 -5.62 -10.86
CA GLY A 20 -3.41 -6.87 -11.39
C GLY A 20 -3.61 -7.94 -10.32
N ASP A 21 -4.05 -9.10 -10.77
CA ASP A 21 -4.56 -10.16 -9.91
C ASP A 21 -3.56 -11.31 -9.76
N GLU A 22 -3.77 -12.13 -8.73
CA GLU A 22 -3.00 -13.37 -8.48
C GLU A 22 -1.47 -13.15 -8.32
N ASN A 23 -1.04 -11.94 -7.95
CA ASN A 23 0.37 -11.69 -7.67
C ASN A 23 0.79 -12.38 -6.36
N VAL A 24 2.03 -12.84 -6.33
CA VAL A 24 2.65 -13.41 -5.12
C VAL A 24 3.88 -12.58 -4.76
N ILE A 25 3.78 -11.88 -3.63
CA ILE A 25 4.88 -11.12 -3.02
C ILE A 25 5.28 -11.86 -1.75
N GLU A 26 6.35 -12.63 -1.81
CA GLU A 26 6.76 -13.46 -0.67
C GLU A 26 8.25 -13.42 -0.32
N ASN A 27 8.53 -13.48 0.98
CA ASN A 27 9.87 -13.59 1.56
C ASN A 27 10.86 -12.49 1.12
N ASN A 28 10.36 -11.26 0.96
CA ASN A 28 11.17 -10.10 0.62
C ASN A 28 11.48 -9.24 1.84
N GLU A 29 12.55 -8.46 1.74
CA GLU A 29 12.81 -7.32 2.62
C GLU A 29 12.56 -6.03 1.83
N ILE A 30 11.63 -5.21 2.30
CA ILE A 30 11.18 -3.98 1.65
C ILE A 30 11.44 -2.84 2.62
N TYR A 31 12.22 -1.84 2.19
CA TYR A 31 12.64 -0.74 3.04
C TYR A 31 12.33 0.62 2.44
N LYS A 32 11.78 1.53 3.25
CA LYS A 32 11.68 2.96 2.92
C LYS A 32 12.84 3.71 3.56
N VAL A 33 13.92 3.93 2.82
CA VAL A 33 15.18 4.46 3.39
C VAL A 33 15.38 5.97 3.22
N SER A 34 14.51 6.66 2.48
CA SER A 34 14.57 8.11 2.26
C SER A 34 13.35 8.81 2.84
N ASP A 35 13.50 10.08 3.22
CA ASP A 35 12.39 10.91 3.69
C ASP A 35 11.64 11.62 2.56
N GLU A 36 12.07 11.41 1.31
CA GLU A 36 11.44 12.04 0.15
C GLU A 36 10.04 11.47 -0.10
N LEU A 37 9.07 12.36 -0.27
CA LEU A 37 7.68 12.07 -0.65
C LEU A 37 7.41 12.76 -1.98
N TYR A 38 6.97 12.00 -2.98
CA TYR A 38 6.78 12.52 -4.34
C TYR A 38 5.35 12.95 -4.65
N THR A 39 4.38 12.62 -3.80
CA THR A 39 2.98 13.02 -3.95
C THR A 39 2.43 13.56 -2.63
N PRO A 40 1.44 14.46 -2.65
CA PRO A 40 0.78 14.96 -1.44
C PRO A 40 -0.17 13.93 -0.83
N PHE A 41 -0.34 12.78 -1.46
CA PHE A 41 -1.47 11.92 -1.21
C PHE A 41 -1.17 10.68 -0.37
N GLY A 42 0.10 10.40 -0.10
CA GLY A 42 0.47 9.39 0.87
C GLY A 42 1.84 8.82 0.65
N CYS A 43 2.23 7.95 1.56
CA CYS A 43 3.37 7.07 1.39
C CYS A 43 2.95 5.65 1.79
N GLN A 44 3.25 4.68 0.94
CA GLN A 44 3.00 3.26 1.18
C GLN A 44 4.28 2.49 0.88
N MET A 45 4.63 1.51 1.69
CA MET A 45 5.80 0.69 1.39
C MET A 45 5.48 -0.34 0.30
N LEU A 46 4.29 -0.94 0.38
CA LEU A 46 3.73 -1.83 -0.62
C LEU A 46 2.30 -1.40 -0.93
N ASN A 47 1.97 -1.25 -2.20
CA ASN A 47 0.63 -0.93 -2.67
C ASN A 47 0.17 -1.95 -3.70
N ILE A 48 -1.08 -2.39 -3.56
CA ILE A 48 -1.68 -3.48 -4.32
C ILE A 48 -3.04 -3.04 -4.84
N LEU A 49 -3.19 -3.10 -6.15
CA LEU A 49 -4.43 -2.83 -6.86
C LEU A 49 -4.83 -4.08 -7.65
N GLY A 50 -5.81 -4.83 -7.16
CA GLY A 50 -6.31 -6.07 -7.75
C GLY A 50 -6.71 -7.12 -6.71
N ASP A 51 -7.18 -8.27 -7.19
CA ASP A 51 -7.75 -9.34 -6.37
C ASP A 51 -6.87 -10.60 -6.28
N HIS A 52 -7.18 -11.48 -5.32
CA HIS A 52 -6.49 -12.78 -5.11
C HIS A 52 -4.97 -12.70 -4.94
N ASN A 53 -4.43 -11.55 -4.55
CA ASN A 53 -3.01 -11.38 -4.32
C ASN A 53 -2.59 -11.99 -2.98
N ILE A 54 -1.36 -12.52 -2.93
CA ILE A 54 -0.78 -13.10 -1.72
C ILE A 54 0.45 -12.29 -1.33
N VAL A 55 0.40 -11.70 -0.12
CA VAL A 55 1.53 -11.05 0.52
C VAL A 55 1.94 -11.84 1.74
N ARG A 56 3.08 -12.54 1.68
CA ARG A 56 3.46 -13.48 2.73
C ARG A 56 4.92 -13.46 3.15
N GLY A 57 5.16 -13.49 4.47
CA GLY A 57 6.51 -13.70 5.00
C GLY A 57 7.50 -12.57 4.71
N ASN A 58 7.01 -11.39 4.33
CA ASN A 58 7.86 -10.23 4.03
C ASN A 58 8.22 -9.46 5.31
N ILE A 59 9.36 -8.78 5.28
CA ILE A 59 9.78 -7.78 6.27
C ILE A 59 9.64 -6.41 5.62
N LEU A 60 8.83 -5.54 6.23
CA LEU A 60 8.65 -4.15 5.82
C LEU A 60 9.14 -3.24 6.96
N SER A 61 10.06 -2.32 6.67
CA SER A 61 10.51 -1.32 7.66
C SER A 61 10.90 0.02 7.05
N ARG A 62 10.62 1.12 7.76
CA ARG A 62 11.15 2.44 7.39
C ARG A 62 12.64 2.60 7.65
N LEU A 63 13.34 1.66 8.28
CA LEU A 63 14.80 1.71 8.49
C LEU A 63 15.33 3.09 8.94
N ASN A 64 14.64 3.73 9.89
CA ASN A 64 14.89 5.10 10.42
C ASN A 64 14.46 6.29 9.54
N SER A 65 13.85 6.08 8.37
CA SER A 65 13.17 7.16 7.66
C SER A 65 12.05 7.75 8.53
N GLN A 66 11.94 9.07 8.50
CA GLN A 66 10.90 9.85 9.15
C GLN A 66 9.68 10.07 8.25
N ALA A 67 9.72 9.69 6.96
CA ALA A 67 8.55 9.74 6.07
C ALA A 67 7.41 8.89 6.62
N ASP A 68 6.22 9.45 6.79
CA ASP A 68 5.11 8.76 7.45
C ASP A 68 4.38 7.83 6.47
N CYS A 69 4.88 6.60 6.37
CA CYS A 69 4.42 5.61 5.39
C CYS A 69 3.58 4.51 6.05
N SER A 70 2.57 4.05 5.32
CA SER A 70 1.84 2.83 5.59
C SER A 70 2.67 1.61 5.18
N GLY A 71 2.48 0.47 5.82
CA GLY A 71 3.14 -0.78 5.45
C GLY A 71 2.60 -1.33 4.14
N ILE A 72 1.42 -1.94 4.20
CA ILE A 72 0.73 -2.50 3.03
C ILE A 72 -0.57 -1.75 2.82
N LEU A 73 -0.80 -1.28 1.61
CA LEU A 73 -2.09 -0.74 1.16
C LEU A 73 -2.67 -1.69 0.12
N PHE A 74 -3.96 -2.01 0.29
CA PHE A 74 -4.80 -2.51 -0.78
C PHE A 74 -5.77 -1.42 -1.19
N GLU A 75 -5.76 -1.11 -2.47
CA GLU A 75 -6.56 -0.07 -3.07
C GLU A 75 -7.89 -0.61 -3.61
N TRP A 76 -8.97 0.00 -3.13
CA TRP A 76 -10.31 0.03 -3.74
C TRP A 76 -11.12 -1.26 -3.76
N ASP A 77 -12.26 -1.18 -4.43
CA ASP A 77 -13.28 -2.19 -4.66
C ASP A 77 -12.79 -3.40 -5.48
N LEU A 78 -11.58 -3.34 -6.02
CA LEU A 78 -10.89 -4.50 -6.61
C LEU A 78 -10.05 -5.28 -5.60
N ALA A 79 -9.91 -4.82 -4.36
CA ALA A 79 -9.10 -5.47 -3.33
C ALA A 79 -9.80 -6.69 -2.70
N ASP A 80 -10.36 -7.59 -3.51
CA ASP A 80 -11.09 -8.76 -3.01
C ASP A 80 -10.18 -9.97 -2.80
N MET A 81 -10.53 -10.80 -1.81
CA MET A 81 -9.97 -12.15 -1.64
C MET A 81 -8.43 -12.20 -1.52
N ASN A 82 -7.81 -11.12 -1.07
CA ASN A 82 -6.37 -11.06 -0.87
C ASN A 82 -5.97 -11.75 0.45
N ILE A 83 -4.75 -12.29 0.48
CA ILE A 83 -4.17 -12.94 1.65
C ILE A 83 -2.95 -12.16 2.11
N VAL A 84 -2.96 -11.71 3.36
CA VAL A 84 -1.83 -11.07 4.02
C VAL A 84 -1.44 -11.91 5.23
N GLU A 85 -0.34 -12.65 5.12
CA GLU A 85 0.05 -13.62 6.15
C GLU A 85 1.51 -13.59 6.56
N GLY A 86 1.78 -13.67 7.87
CA GLY A 86 3.14 -13.94 8.35
C GLY A 86 4.14 -12.81 8.06
N ASN A 87 3.67 -11.61 7.73
CA ASN A 87 4.54 -10.47 7.47
C ASN A 87 4.94 -9.78 8.78
N HIS A 88 6.12 -9.17 8.75
CA HIS A 88 6.66 -8.38 9.84
C HIS A 88 6.77 -6.92 9.38
N ILE A 89 5.93 -6.04 9.91
CA ILE A 89 5.81 -4.64 9.48
C ILE A 89 6.20 -3.73 10.64
N PHE A 90 7.25 -2.91 10.45
CA PHE A 90 7.89 -2.15 11.50
C PHE A 90 7.96 -0.65 11.22
N ASP A 91 7.83 0.12 12.29
CA ASP A 91 8.01 1.56 12.33
C ASP A 91 7.09 2.31 11.37
N VAL A 92 5.95 1.77 10.98
CA VAL A 92 5.01 2.42 10.05
C VAL A 92 3.97 3.27 10.78
N PHE A 93 3.35 4.19 10.05
CA PHE A 93 2.17 4.92 10.53
C PHE A 93 0.99 3.97 10.72
N SER A 94 0.70 3.18 9.68
CA SER A 94 -0.33 2.16 9.67
C SER A 94 0.23 0.86 9.09
N GLY A 95 -0.15 -0.28 9.66
CA GLY A 95 0.38 -1.58 9.26
C GLY A 95 -0.16 -2.06 7.93
N ILE A 96 -1.46 -2.38 7.92
CA ILE A 96 -2.20 -2.84 6.74
C ILE A 96 -3.45 -1.97 6.59
N ASN A 97 -3.63 -1.38 5.43
CA ASN A 97 -4.84 -0.62 5.09
C ASN A 97 -5.58 -1.34 3.98
N LEU A 98 -6.85 -1.66 4.21
CA LEU A 98 -7.80 -2.13 3.21
C LEU A 98 -8.77 -0.97 2.91
N GLN A 99 -8.67 -0.40 1.72
CA GLN A 99 -9.56 0.66 1.25
C GLN A 99 -10.70 0.05 0.43
N GLY A 100 -11.65 -0.63 1.09
CA GLY A 100 -12.64 -1.47 0.42
C GLY A 100 -12.21 -2.93 0.36
N GLY A 101 -12.86 -3.67 -0.55
CA GLY A 101 -12.60 -5.08 -0.80
C GLY A 101 -13.24 -6.05 0.20
N ASP A 102 -13.74 -7.16 -0.31
CA ASP A 102 -14.42 -8.22 0.41
C ASP A 102 -13.56 -9.48 0.57
N ASN A 103 -13.84 -10.25 1.63
CA ASN A 103 -13.28 -11.59 1.85
C ASN A 103 -11.74 -11.67 1.94
N ASN A 104 -11.08 -10.57 2.32
CA ASN A 104 -9.66 -10.55 2.60
C ASN A 104 -9.30 -11.34 3.87
N LEU A 105 -8.20 -12.09 3.83
CA LEU A 105 -7.67 -12.83 4.98
C LEU A 105 -6.37 -12.18 5.47
N ILE A 106 -6.43 -11.58 6.67
CA ILE A 106 -5.27 -11.05 7.36
C ILE A 106 -4.99 -11.92 8.60
N GLN A 107 -3.88 -12.65 8.61
CA GLN A 107 -3.55 -13.55 9.72
C GLN A 107 -2.05 -13.62 10.02
N ASN A 108 -1.70 -13.92 11.27
CA ASN A 108 -0.32 -14.22 11.69
C ASN A 108 0.72 -13.12 11.37
N ASN A 109 0.31 -11.87 11.18
CA ASN A 109 1.24 -10.75 10.95
C ASN A 109 1.71 -10.14 12.28
N VAL A 110 2.95 -9.66 12.30
CA VAL A 110 3.52 -8.88 13.40
C VAL A 110 3.62 -7.42 12.95
N ILE A 111 2.91 -6.52 13.61
CA ILE A 111 2.84 -5.11 13.23
C ILE A 111 3.27 -4.25 14.41
N HIS A 112 4.35 -3.50 14.24
CA HIS A 112 4.86 -2.56 15.22
C HIS A 112 4.67 -1.13 14.67
N ALA A 113 3.59 -0.47 15.11
CA ALA A 113 3.34 0.92 14.75
C ALA A 113 4.37 1.86 15.40
N ASN A 114 4.75 2.94 14.71
CA ASN A 114 5.70 3.90 15.22
C ASN A 114 5.11 4.69 16.41
N LYS A 115 5.80 4.66 17.54
CA LYS A 115 5.46 5.39 18.78
C LYS A 115 5.44 6.92 18.61
N ASN A 116 6.11 7.44 17.59
CA ASN A 116 6.31 8.88 17.36
C ASN A 116 5.43 9.45 16.23
N SER A 117 4.52 8.66 15.64
CA SER A 117 3.59 9.25 14.67
C SER A 117 2.66 10.24 15.38
N THR A 118 2.45 11.40 14.74
CA THR A 118 1.54 12.44 15.21
C THR A 118 0.08 12.20 14.82
N ALA A 119 -0.18 11.20 13.99
CA ALA A 119 -1.51 10.78 13.58
C ALA A 119 -1.92 9.50 14.33
N GLU A 120 -3.23 9.27 14.48
CA GLU A 120 -3.74 8.02 15.05
C GLU A 120 -3.34 6.85 14.13
N GLY A 121 -2.32 6.10 14.55
CA GLY A 121 -1.81 4.95 13.81
C GLY A 121 -2.60 3.69 14.12
N TRP A 122 -2.90 2.91 13.09
CA TRP A 122 -3.64 1.66 13.19
C TRP A 122 -2.73 0.47 12.88
N GLY A 123 -2.87 -0.64 13.60
CA GLY A 123 -2.24 -1.89 13.19
C GLY A 123 -2.84 -2.36 11.85
N ILE A 124 -4.17 -2.40 11.79
CA ILE A 124 -4.94 -2.72 10.60
C ILE A 124 -6.08 -1.70 10.52
N GLY A 125 -6.21 -1.01 9.38
CA GLY A 125 -7.34 -0.15 9.05
C GLY A 125 -8.19 -0.79 7.96
N ILE A 126 -9.50 -0.91 8.19
CA ILE A 126 -10.46 -1.38 7.20
C ILE A 126 -11.47 -0.26 6.98
N PHE A 127 -11.53 0.23 5.76
CA PHE A 127 -12.35 1.38 5.40
C PHE A 127 -13.35 0.95 4.34
N SER A 128 -14.58 1.46 4.48
CA SER A 128 -15.67 1.28 3.53
C SER A 128 -16.20 2.67 3.20
N TYR A 129 -16.52 2.92 1.95
CA TYR A 129 -16.98 4.21 1.47
C TYR A 129 -18.32 4.04 0.76
N ASP A 130 -19.33 4.82 1.18
CA ASP A 130 -20.68 4.76 0.61
C ASP A 130 -20.78 5.44 -0.76
N ASP A 131 -19.94 6.45 -1.02
CA ASP A 131 -19.83 7.18 -2.28
C ASP A 131 -18.34 7.49 -2.55
N MET A 132 -17.78 6.92 -3.63
CA MET A 132 -16.36 7.01 -4.01
C MET A 132 -16.00 8.38 -4.60
N VAL A 133 -16.22 9.46 -3.84
CA VAL A 133 -15.92 10.85 -4.24
C VAL A 133 -14.62 11.39 -3.61
N GLY A 134 -13.88 10.54 -2.90
CA GLY A 134 -12.60 10.86 -2.24
C GLY A 134 -11.46 9.89 -2.61
N TRP A 135 -10.22 10.33 -2.39
CA TRP A 135 -8.94 9.92 -3.00
C TRP A 135 -8.50 8.45 -2.93
N PRO A 136 -7.85 7.85 -3.97
CA PRO A 136 -7.85 8.14 -5.41
C PRO A 136 -9.01 7.44 -6.15
N CYS A 137 -10.17 8.09 -6.25
CA CYS A 137 -11.36 7.55 -6.89
C CYS A 137 -11.34 7.66 -8.42
N ASP A 138 -11.85 6.63 -9.09
CA ASP A 138 -12.10 6.41 -10.52
C ASP A 138 -11.74 7.48 -11.55
N GLU A 139 -11.06 7.00 -12.60
CA GLU A 139 -10.66 7.67 -13.85
C GLU A 139 -11.83 8.19 -14.72
N GLU A 140 -13.10 8.00 -14.34
CA GLU A 140 -14.23 8.22 -15.26
C GLU A 140 -14.92 9.60 -15.18
N ASN A 141 -14.60 10.46 -14.22
CA ASN A 141 -15.32 11.75 -14.04
C ASN A 141 -14.53 13.02 -14.41
N GLY A 142 -13.39 12.89 -15.11
CA GLY A 142 -12.63 14.02 -15.65
C GLY A 142 -12.46 13.95 -17.17
N PRO A 143 -12.42 15.08 -17.91
CA PRO A 143 -12.03 15.05 -19.31
C PRO A 143 -10.62 14.45 -19.43
N PRO A 144 -10.34 13.60 -20.45
CA PRO A 144 -9.05 12.95 -20.59
C PRO A 144 -8.01 13.99 -21.01
N GLN A 145 -7.37 14.68 -20.05
CA GLN A 145 -6.37 15.69 -20.38
C GLN A 145 -5.42 15.97 -19.21
N ALA A 146 -4.13 15.71 -19.50
CA ALA A 146 -2.94 16.42 -19.00
C ALA A 146 -2.00 15.74 -17.97
N LEU A 147 -1.74 14.43 -18.06
CA LEU A 147 -0.61 13.82 -17.30
C LEU A 147 0.40 12.99 -18.11
N LEU A 148 0.55 13.30 -19.40
CA LEU A 148 1.78 12.98 -20.14
C LEU A 148 2.59 14.27 -20.36
N PRO A 149 3.80 14.43 -19.80
CA PRO A 149 4.75 15.38 -20.37
C PRO A 149 5.20 14.85 -21.74
N ALA A 150 5.39 15.78 -22.68
CA ALA A 150 5.94 15.54 -24.02
C ALA A 150 7.38 15.00 -23.99
#